data_AF-T1CAG2-F1
#
_entry.id   AF-T1CAG2-F1
#
_cell.length_a   1.000
_cell.length_b   1.000
_cell.length_c   1.000
_cell.angle_alpha   90.00
_cell.angle_beta   90.00
_cell.angle_gamma   90.00
#
_symmetry.space_group_name_H-M   'P 1'
#
loop_
_entity.id
_entity.type
_entity.pdbx_description
1 polymer ?
#
loop_
_entity_poly.entity_id
_entity_poly.type
_entity_poly.pdbx_seq_one_letter_code
_entity_poly.pdbx_strand_id
1 'polypeptide(L)'
;QDLPAAVREAVLQGSGEEEIAFRDEGAGGRGVVRRRCFEGIVPNLERRYRETDSIAVREELRKYISVRACPECGGARLNRSARSV
;
A
#
# COMPACT_ATOMS: atom_id res chain seq x y z
N GLN A 1 -21.63 -5.88 -5.57
CA GLN A 1 -21.22 -7.24 -5.95
C GLN A 1 -20.05 -7.61 -5.06
N ASP A 2 -20.13 -8.72 -4.33
CA ASP A 2 -19.06 -9.15 -3.43
C ASP A 2 -18.02 -9.96 -4.21
N LEU A 3 -16.77 -9.55 -4.10
CA LEU A 3 -15.63 -10.30 -4.64
C LEU A 3 -15.33 -11.50 -3.73
N PRO A 4 -14.93 -12.66 -4.28
CA PRO A 4 -14.40 -13.76 -3.49
C PRO A 4 -13.23 -13.27 -2.61
N ALA A 5 -13.11 -13.81 -1.40
CA ALA A 5 -12.10 -13.36 -0.43
C ALA A 5 -10.68 -13.41 -1.00
N ALA A 6 -10.35 -14.46 -1.76
CA ALA A 6 -9.04 -14.60 -2.42
C ALA A 6 -8.78 -13.49 -3.45
N VAL A 7 -9.78 -13.12 -4.26
CA VAL A 7 -9.65 -12.04 -5.25
C VAL A 7 -9.48 -10.69 -4.55
N ARG A 8 -10.26 -10.45 -3.49
CA ARG A 8 -10.13 -9.22 -2.70
C ARG A 8 -8.74 -9.11 -2.06
N GLU A 9 -8.23 -10.21 -1.52
CA GLU A 9 -6.89 -10.26 -0.92
C GLU A 9 -5.81 -10.00 -1.97
N ALA A 10 -5.90 -10.66 -3.13
CA ALA A 10 -4.96 -10.47 -4.23
C ALA A 10 -4.93 -9.01 -4.74
N VAL A 11 -6.09 -8.33 -4.74
CA VAL A 11 -6.18 -6.92 -5.12
C VAL A 11 -5.60 -6.00 -4.02
N LEU A 12 -5.86 -6.29 -2.75
CA LEU A 12 -5.43 -5.40 -1.65
C LEU A 12 -3.95 -5.59 -1.29
N GLN A 13 -3.50 -6.82 -1.12
CA GLN A 13 -2.15 -7.18 -0.66
C GLN A 13 -1.21 -7.62 -1.78
N GLY A 14 -1.73 -7.87 -2.98
CA GLY A 14 -0.95 -8.28 -4.14
C GLY A 14 -1.09 -9.75 -4.50
N SER A 15 -0.61 -10.12 -5.69
CA SER A 15 -0.70 -11.47 -6.24
C SER A 15 0.39 -12.42 -5.76
N GLY A 16 1.28 -11.96 -4.87
CA GLY A 16 2.40 -12.76 -4.37
C GLY A 16 3.34 -13.18 -5.51
N GLU A 17 3.43 -14.49 -5.75
CA GLU A 17 4.25 -15.09 -6.81
C GLU A 17 3.49 -15.23 -8.15
N GLU A 18 2.18 -15.00 -8.16
CA GLU A 18 1.39 -15.14 -9.39
C GLU A 18 1.64 -13.95 -10.32
N GLU A 19 2.15 -14.23 -11.51
CA GLU A 19 2.34 -13.23 -12.54
C GLU A 19 1.04 -12.91 -13.29
N ILE A 20 0.70 -11.63 -13.34
CA ILE A 20 -0.46 -11.12 -14.07
C ILE A 20 0.03 -10.37 -15.32
N ALA A 21 -0.68 -10.56 -16.43
CA ALA A 21 -0.41 -9.86 -17.69
C ALA A 21 -0.99 -8.45 -17.64
N PHE A 22 -0.11 -7.44 -17.58
CA PHE A 22 -0.46 -6.03 -17.67
C PHE A 22 -0.20 -5.52 -19.09
N ARG A 23 -1.22 -4.90 -19.69
CA ARG A 23 -1.06 -4.16 -20.94
C ARG A 23 -0.77 -2.71 -20.59
N ASP A 24 0.47 -2.29 -20.79
CA ASP A 24 0.87 -0.90 -20.65
C ASP A 24 0.62 -0.19 -21.99
N GLU A 25 -0.16 0.90 -21.97
CA GLU A 25 -0.35 1.74 -23.15
C GLU A 25 0.88 2.65 -23.32
N GLY A 26 1.76 2.28 -24.26
CA GLY A 26 2.91 3.10 -24.60
C GLY A 26 2.50 4.37 -25.35
N ALA A 27 3.31 5.44 -25.22
CA ALA A 27 3.07 6.75 -25.82
C ALA A 27 2.86 6.76 -27.36
N GLY A 28 3.20 5.68 -28.06
CA GLY A 28 3.05 5.52 -29.51
C GLY A 28 1.91 4.60 -29.96
N GLY A 29 0.97 4.24 -29.08
CA GLY A 29 -0.22 3.44 -29.43
C GLY A 29 0.03 1.93 -29.61
N ARG A 30 1.28 1.46 -29.56
CA ARG A 30 1.59 0.02 -29.44
C ARG A 30 1.62 -0.35 -27.96
N GLY A 31 0.60 -1.07 -27.52
CA GLY A 31 0.56 -1.63 -26.16
C GLY A 31 1.58 -2.77 -26.01
N VAL A 32 2.37 -2.72 -24.93
CA VAL A 32 3.28 -3.82 -24.58
C VAL A 32 2.63 -4.62 -23.46
N VAL A 33 2.48 -5.94 -23.66
CA VAL A 33 2.03 -6.84 -22.60
C VAL A 33 3.25 -7.29 -21.80
N ARG A 34 3.26 -7.00 -20.50
CA ARG A 34 4.29 -7.44 -19.57
C ARG A 34 3.66 -8.31 -18.49
N ARG A 35 4.31 -9.42 -18.17
CA ARG A 35 3.93 -10.24 -17.02
C ARG A 35 4.76 -9.79 -15.82
N ARG A 36 4.09 -9.50 -14.71
CA ARG A 36 4.73 -9.18 -13.43
C ARG A 36 3.79 -9.53 -12.29
N CYS A 37 4.36 -9.78 -11.11
CA CYS A 37 3.56 -9.85 -9.89
C CYS A 37 2.88 -8.49 -9.64
N PHE A 38 1.64 -8.54 -9.22
CA PHE A 38 0.92 -7.36 -8.77
C PHE A 38 1.30 -7.09 -7.31
N GLU A 39 1.82 -5.90 -7.05
CA GLU A 39 2.25 -5.47 -5.71
C GLU A 39 1.10 -5.41 -4.69
N GLY A 40 -0.13 -5.17 -5.15
CA GLY A 40 -1.26 -4.87 -4.28
C GLY A 40 -1.46 -3.37 -4.07
N ILE A 41 -2.71 -2.97 -3.83
CA ILE A 41 -3.05 -1.55 -3.63
C ILE A 41 -2.46 -1.02 -2.31
N VAL A 42 -2.57 -1.78 -1.22
CA VAL A 42 -2.14 -1.32 0.11
C VAL A 42 -0.61 -1.17 0.17
N PRO A 43 0.21 -2.17 -0.22
CA PRO A 43 1.66 -2.02 -0.22
C PRO A 43 2.13 -0.89 -1.16
N ASN A 44 1.47 -0.74 -2.31
CA ASN A 44 1.79 0.34 -3.25
C ASN A 44 1.57 1.74 -2.64
N LEU A 45 0.41 1.97 -2.00
CA LEU A 45 0.11 3.25 -1.36
C LEU A 45 1.04 3.51 -0.18
N GLU A 46 1.35 2.49 0.62
CA GLU A 46 2.27 2.61 1.75
C GLU A 46 3.69 2.97 1.30
N ARG A 47 4.23 2.27 0.29
CA ARG A 47 5.55 2.58 -0.28
C ARG A 47 5.57 4.01 -0.84
N ARG A 48 4.58 4.38 -1.65
CA ARG A 48 4.51 5.73 -2.24
C ARG A 48 4.43 6.81 -1.17
N TYR A 49 3.70 6.59 -0.08
CA TYR A 49 3.62 7.56 1.02
C TYR A 49 4.97 7.74 1.73
N ARG A 50 5.71 6.65 1.95
CA ARG A 50 7.02 6.66 2.62
C ARG A 50 8.14 7.24 1.75
N GLU A 51 8.16 6.91 0.46
CA GLU A 51 9.26 7.21 -0.45
C GLU A 51 9.06 8.48 -1.29
N THR A 52 7.84 9.03 -1.39
CA THR A 52 7.63 10.22 -2.22
C THR A 52 8.26 11.47 -1.60
N ASP A 53 9.00 12.23 -2.41
CA ASP A 53 9.52 13.56 -2.05
C ASP A 53 8.47 14.68 -2.28
N SER A 54 7.38 14.38 -2.99
CA SER A 54 6.34 15.37 -3.27
C SER A 54 5.39 15.52 -2.09
N ILE A 55 5.36 16.72 -1.49
CA ILE A 55 4.45 17.07 -0.41
C ILE A 55 2.99 16.92 -0.86
N ALA A 56 2.65 17.35 -2.08
CA ALA A 56 1.29 17.25 -2.60
C ALA A 56 0.83 15.79 -2.70
N VAL A 57 1.68 14.89 -3.22
CA VAL A 57 1.37 13.45 -3.28
C VAL A 57 1.22 12.88 -1.88
N ARG A 58 2.09 13.26 -0.94
CA ARG A 58 2.04 12.80 0.44
C ARG A 58 0.73 13.19 1.14
N GLU A 59 0.28 14.43 0.98
CA GLU A 59 -0.98 14.91 1.57
C GLU A 59 -2.21 14.27 0.93
N GLU A 60 -2.21 14.00 -0.37
CA GLU A 60 -3.28 13.23 -1.03
C GLU A 60 -3.37 11.80 -0.49
N LEU A 61 -2.23 11.12 -0.36
CA LEU A 61 -2.17 9.76 0.18
C LEU A 61 -2.56 9.70 1.67
N ARG A 62 -2.28 10.76 2.43
CA ARG A 62 -2.61 10.86 3.86
C ARG A 62 -4.10 10.69 4.14
N LYS A 63 -4.98 11.07 3.19
CA LYS A 63 -6.44 10.93 3.30
C LYS A 63 -6.89 9.48 3.49
N TYR A 64 -6.08 8.51 3.07
CA TYR A 64 -6.38 7.08 3.18
C TYR A 64 -5.76 6.43 4.43
N ILE A 65 -5.02 7.19 5.24
CA ILE A 65 -4.32 6.71 6.43
C ILE A 65 -5.05 7.19 7.69
N SER A 66 -5.29 6.26 8.62
CA SER A 66 -5.83 6.58 9.94
C SER A 66 -4.76 6.44 11.01
N VAL A 67 -4.81 7.32 12.03
CA VAL A 67 -3.92 7.22 13.19
C VAL A 67 -4.48 6.17 14.13
N ARG A 68 -3.63 5.25 14.57
CA ARG A 68 -3.95 4.24 15.59
C ARG A 68 -2.98 4.37 16.75
N ALA A 69 -3.42 3.98 17.94
CA ALA A 69 -2.55 3.91 19.11
C ALA A 69 -1.36 2.98 18.79
N CYS A 70 -0.14 3.44 19.10
CA CYS A 70 1.04 2.61 18.88
C CYS A 70 0.94 1.35 19.76
N PRO A 71 1.09 0.14 19.19
CA PRO A 71 0.87 -1.11 19.91
C PRO A 71 1.87 -1.32 21.05
N GLU A 72 3.08 -0.78 20.93
CA GLU A 72 4.09 -0.86 21.97
C GLU A 72 3.79 0.09 23.15
N CYS A 73 3.29 1.30 22.82
CA CYS A 73 3.07 2.33 23.83
C CYS A 73 1.65 2.53 24.31
N GLY A 74 0.68 1.88 23.69
CA GLY A 74 -0.75 2.15 23.92
C GLY A 74 -1.14 3.60 23.62
N GLY A 75 -0.31 4.35 22.87
CA GLY A 75 -0.47 5.79 22.67
C GLY A 75 0.17 6.67 23.75
N ALA A 76 0.79 6.12 24.79
CA ALA A 76 1.41 6.89 25.87
C ALA A 76 2.62 7.73 25.42
N ARG A 77 3.25 7.37 24.29
CA ARG A 77 4.48 8.02 23.77
C ARG A 77 5.66 8.04 24.77
N LEU A 78 5.59 7.20 25.81
CA LEU A 78 6.62 7.01 26.82
C LEU A 78 7.38 5.71 26.57
N ASN A 79 8.67 5.70 26.89
CA ASN A 79 9.45 4.45 26.95
C ASN A 79 8.95 3.55 28.09
N ARG A 80 9.42 2.30 28.13
CA ARG A 80 8.94 1.30 29.09
C ARG A 80 9.17 1.73 30.54
N SER A 81 10.36 2.24 30.85
CA SER A 81 10.74 2.66 32.21
C SER A 81 9.95 3.87 32.70
N ALA A 82 9.57 4.79 31.82
CA ALA A 82 8.78 5.97 32.16
C ALA A 82 7.28 5.68 32.33
N ARG A 83 6.81 4.47 31.99
CA ARG A 83 5.39 4.09 32.10
C ARG A 83 5.07 3.29 33.38
N SER A 84 6.07 2.86 34.14
CA SER A 84 5.90 1.96 35.28
C SER A 84 5.81 2.67 36.63
N VAL A 85 5.12 3.82 36.70
CA VAL A 85 4.91 4.58 37.95
C VAL A 85 3.47 4.41 38.42
#